data_AF-A0A5C3P284-F1
#
_entry.id   AF-A0A5C3P284-F1
#
_cell.length_a   1.000
_cell.length_b   1.000
_cell.length_c   1.000
_cell.angle_alpha   90.00
_cell.angle_beta   90.00
_cell.angle_gamma   90.00
#
_symmetry.space_group_name_H-M   'P 1'
#
loop_
_entity.id
_entity.type
_entity.pdbx_description
1 polymer ?
#
loop_
_entity_poly.entity_id
_entity_poly.type
_entity_poly.pdbx_seq_one_letter_code
_entity_poly.pdbx_strand_id
1 'polypeptide(L)'
;MASIQLGDQLDHGRYEIVCTLGYRTASNVWLARDMTTVVLSRSTRHPGREHVVEAERFFITDSKYGSHIRFVNRPFAVSLYPFMRIWPRRVMPLHGAKFVIKQLLLALDYLLSLGYVHADVKTDNLLLHFEENDDDIESYLKKFPSENHPPQHVSEIFKGPHHPHVRTATTT
;
A
#
# COMPACT_ATOMS: atom_id res chain seq x y z
N MET A 1 -9.92 21.51 1.20
CA MET A 1 -9.46 20.78 2.41
C MET A 1 -7.95 20.58 2.35
N ALA A 2 -7.28 20.69 3.50
CA ALA A 2 -5.83 20.53 3.67
C ALA A 2 -5.43 19.04 3.68
N SER A 3 -4.14 18.76 3.90
CA SER A 3 -3.60 17.39 4.10
C SER A 3 -4.49 16.57 5.03
N ILE A 4 -4.75 15.29 4.70
CA ILE A 4 -5.52 14.35 5.54
C ILE A 4 -4.96 14.34 6.97
N GLN A 5 -5.87 14.36 7.95
CA GLN A 5 -5.60 14.29 9.38
C GLN A 5 -6.16 13.00 10.00
N LEU A 6 -5.71 12.68 11.21
CA LEU A 6 -6.33 11.63 12.02
C LEU A 6 -7.77 11.99 12.37
N GLY A 7 -8.67 11.00 12.31
CA GLY A 7 -10.11 11.18 12.51
C GLY A 7 -10.87 11.67 11.27
N ASP A 8 -10.18 12.01 10.17
CA ASP A 8 -10.86 12.35 8.92
C ASP A 8 -11.67 11.16 8.42
N GLN A 9 -12.89 11.44 7.96
CA GLN A 9 -13.78 10.45 7.37
C GLN A 9 -13.80 10.58 5.84
N LEU A 10 -13.57 9.47 5.16
CA LEU A 10 -13.51 9.38 3.70
C LEU A 10 -14.63 8.46 3.16
N ASP A 11 -14.91 8.57 1.86
CA ASP A 11 -15.93 7.79 1.15
C ASP A 11 -17.28 7.79 1.88
N HIS A 12 -17.85 8.98 2.07
CA HIS A 12 -19.16 9.17 2.73
C HIS A 12 -19.24 8.63 4.17
N GLY A 13 -18.17 8.74 4.95
CA GLY A 13 -18.16 8.28 6.35
C GLY A 13 -17.76 6.82 6.53
N ARG A 14 -17.44 6.11 5.44
CA ARG A 14 -17.08 4.70 5.49
C ARG A 14 -15.71 4.46 6.12
N TYR A 15 -14.72 5.29 5.79
CA TYR A 15 -13.34 5.07 6.22
C TYR A 15 -12.89 6.18 7.17
N GLU A 16 -12.64 5.85 8.42
CA GLU A 16 -12.07 6.77 9.41
C GLU A 16 -10.56 6.59 9.48
N ILE A 17 -9.77 7.66 9.30
CA ILE A 17 -8.31 7.59 9.37
C ILE A 17 -7.85 7.44 10.83
N VAL A 18 -7.18 6.34 11.14
CA VAL A 18 -6.75 6.01 12.52
C VAL A 18 -5.26 6.26 12.71
N CYS A 19 -4.43 6.01 11.70
CA CYS A 19 -2.99 6.16 11.82
C CYS A 19 -2.34 6.45 10.46
N THR A 20 -1.24 7.20 10.46
CA THR A 20 -0.37 7.32 9.29
C THR A 20 0.67 6.21 9.32
N LEU A 21 0.69 5.35 8.30
CA LEU A 21 1.64 4.24 8.19
C LEU A 21 2.94 4.65 7.49
N GLY A 22 2.90 5.71 6.69
CA GLY A 22 4.08 6.30 6.09
C GLY A 22 3.81 6.91 4.72
N TYR A 23 4.89 7.07 3.95
CA TYR A 23 4.89 7.68 2.64
C TYR A 23 5.76 6.86 1.70
N ARG A 24 5.30 6.72 0.46
CA ARG A 24 6.07 6.25 -0.69
C ARG A 24 6.27 7.43 -1.62
N THR A 25 7.10 7.24 -2.65
CA THR A 25 7.57 8.28 -3.58
C THR A 25 6.48 9.23 -4.09
N ALA A 26 5.25 8.76 -4.29
CA ALA A 26 4.14 9.60 -4.78
C ALA A 26 2.82 9.40 -3.99
N SER A 27 2.87 8.78 -2.81
CA SER A 27 1.65 8.44 -2.07
C SER A 27 1.87 8.41 -0.58
N ASN A 28 0.88 8.90 0.16
CA ASN A 28 0.79 8.69 1.60
C ASN A 28 -0.05 7.43 1.87
N VAL A 29 0.29 6.70 2.93
CA VAL A 29 -0.37 5.46 3.33
C VAL A 29 -0.89 5.64 4.74
N TRP A 30 -2.17 5.32 4.93
CA TRP A 30 -2.86 5.42 6.21
C TRP A 30 -3.53 4.10 6.54
N LEU A 31 -3.65 3.81 7.84
CA LEU A 31 -4.56 2.82 8.36
C LEU A 31 -5.91 3.50 8.60
N ALA A 32 -6.97 2.88 8.11
CA ALA A 32 -8.33 3.37 8.27
C ALA A 32 -9.24 2.28 8.80
N ARG A 33 -10.21 2.65 9.65
CA ARG A 33 -11.28 1.76 10.11
C ARG A 33 -12.40 1.78 9.08
N ASP A 34 -12.84 0.61 8.59
CA ASP A 34 -14.03 0.48 7.76
C ASP A 34 -15.27 0.37 8.67
N MET A 35 -16.19 1.33 8.53
CA MET A 35 -17.39 1.44 9.34
C MET A 35 -18.58 0.63 8.77
N THR A 36 -18.38 -0.06 7.63
CA THR A 36 -19.49 -0.68 6.86
C THR A 36 -19.27 -2.16 6.52
N THR A 37 -18.33 -2.84 7.19
CA THR A 37 -17.81 -4.18 6.84
C THR A 37 -18.85 -5.11 6.20
N VAL A 38 -18.74 -5.28 4.88
CA VAL A 38 -19.38 -6.36 4.13
C VAL A 38 -18.28 -7.34 3.72
N VAL A 39 -18.30 -8.54 4.30
CA VAL A 39 -17.37 -9.61 3.92
C VAL A 39 -17.77 -10.12 2.54
N LEU A 40 -17.04 -9.70 1.51
CA LEU A 40 -17.20 -10.25 0.17
C LEU A 40 -16.49 -11.61 0.10
N SER A 41 -17.24 -12.68 -0.17
CA SER A 41 -16.66 -13.99 -0.42
C SER A 41 -15.91 -13.97 -1.74
N ARG A 42 -14.62 -14.34 -1.71
CA ARG A 42 -13.81 -14.46 -2.93
C ARG A 42 -13.88 -15.91 -3.41
N SER A 43 -14.60 -16.15 -4.50
CA SER A 43 -14.38 -17.36 -5.32
C SER A 43 -13.06 -17.19 -6.09
N THR A 44 -12.15 -18.15 -6.03
CA THR A 44 -10.88 -18.11 -6.77
C THR A 44 -10.91 -19.10 -7.94
N ARG A 45 -10.52 -18.65 -9.13
CA ARG A 45 -10.31 -19.52 -10.31
C ARG A 45 -8.83 -19.88 -10.54
N HIS A 46 -7.90 -19.09 -9.98
CA HIS A 46 -6.46 -19.27 -10.14
C HIS A 46 -5.76 -19.27 -8.77
N PRO A 47 -4.88 -20.25 -8.46
CA PRO A 47 -4.22 -20.35 -7.15
C PRO A 47 -3.34 -19.13 -6.85
N GLY A 48 -2.68 -18.56 -7.86
CA GLY A 48 -1.85 -17.37 -7.69
C GLY A 48 -2.57 -16.08 -7.29
N ARG A 49 -3.91 -16.03 -7.36
CA ARG A 49 -4.67 -14.82 -7.01
C ARG A 49 -4.51 -14.41 -5.55
N GLU A 50 -4.38 -15.38 -4.65
CA GLU A 50 -4.24 -15.11 -3.22
C GLU A 50 -2.88 -14.48 -2.86
N HIS A 51 -1.91 -14.55 -3.77
CA HIS A 51 -0.56 -14.02 -3.59
C HIS A 51 -0.35 -12.67 -4.31
N VAL A 52 -1.42 -12.05 -4.82
CA VAL A 52 -1.41 -10.70 -5.40
C VAL A 52 -2.29 -9.77 -4.56
N VAL A 53 -1.73 -8.62 -4.20
CA VAL A 53 -2.48 -7.55 -3.53
C VAL A 53 -3.48 -6.97 -4.53
N GLU A 54 -4.76 -7.14 -4.24
CA GLU A 54 -5.85 -6.54 -5.00
C GLU A 54 -6.49 -5.43 -4.15
N ALA A 55 -6.65 -4.25 -4.73
CA ALA A 55 -7.42 -3.19 -4.11
C ALA A 55 -8.86 -3.64 -3.92
N GLU A 56 -9.35 -3.58 -2.68
CA GLU A 56 -10.73 -3.87 -2.36
C GLU A 56 -11.65 -2.79 -2.94
N ARG A 57 -11.16 -1.55 -2.97
CA ARG A 57 -11.86 -0.39 -3.50
C ARG A 57 -10.87 0.68 -3.95
N PHE A 58 -11.31 1.51 -4.87
CA PHE A 58 -10.71 2.81 -5.09
C PHE A 58 -11.80 3.89 -5.21
N PHE A 59 -11.45 5.13 -4.84
CA PHE A 59 -12.31 6.30 -5.00
C PHE A 59 -11.45 7.55 -5.19
N ILE A 60 -12.06 8.64 -5.66
CA ILE A 60 -11.38 9.91 -5.91
C ILE A 60 -11.86 10.93 -4.89
N THR A 61 -10.92 11.68 -4.31
CA THR A 61 -11.21 12.79 -3.39
C THR A 61 -10.57 14.07 -3.90
N ASP A 62 -11.31 15.17 -3.92
CA ASP A 62 -10.76 16.48 -4.28
C ASP A 62 -10.11 17.16 -3.08
N SER A 63 -8.98 17.81 -3.32
CA SER A 63 -8.29 18.65 -2.35
C SER A 63 -7.94 20.01 -2.96
N LYS A 64 -7.42 20.92 -2.14
CA LYS A 64 -6.89 22.20 -2.64
C LYS A 64 -5.70 22.05 -3.60
N TYR A 65 -5.11 20.86 -3.67
CA TYR A 65 -3.99 20.52 -4.54
C TYR A 65 -4.41 19.68 -5.77
N GLY A 66 -5.72 19.48 -5.97
CA GLY A 66 -6.27 18.68 -7.06
C GLY A 66 -6.94 17.39 -6.59
N SER A 67 -7.36 16.57 -7.54
CA SER A 67 -8.02 15.29 -7.29
C SER A 67 -6.98 14.21 -6.97
N HIS A 68 -7.25 13.40 -5.95
CA HIS A 68 -6.39 12.31 -5.50
C HIS A 68 -7.14 10.98 -5.58
N ILE A 69 -6.58 10.01 -6.29
CA ILE A 69 -7.03 8.61 -6.23
C ILE A 69 -6.63 8.01 -4.88
N ARG A 70 -7.56 7.27 -4.27
CA ARG A 70 -7.39 6.54 -3.02
C ARG A 70 -7.58 5.06 -3.30
N PHE A 71 -6.61 4.25 -2.91
CA PHE A 71 -6.73 2.79 -2.94
C PHE A 71 -6.95 2.27 -1.52
N VAL A 72 -7.92 1.38 -1.36
CA VAL A 72 -8.20 0.69 -0.10
C VAL A 72 -7.77 -0.75 -0.26
N ASN A 73 -6.96 -1.22 0.67
CA ASN A 73 -6.51 -2.60 0.77
C ASN A 73 -6.73 -3.09 2.20
N ARG A 74 -6.74 -4.41 2.37
CA ARG A 74 -6.54 -5.00 3.70
C ARG A 74 -5.20 -4.53 4.27
N PRO A 75 -5.10 -4.43 5.61
CA PRO A 75 -3.81 -4.21 6.24
C PRO A 75 -2.85 -5.36 5.88
N PHE A 76 -1.60 -4.99 5.69
CA PHE A 76 -0.48 -5.90 5.55
C PHE A 76 0.57 -5.47 6.56
N ALA A 77 1.32 -6.43 7.10
CA ALA A 77 2.26 -6.16 8.17
C ALA A 77 3.47 -5.35 7.70
N VAL A 78 4.46 -6.01 7.10
CA VAL A 78 5.70 -5.38 6.63
C VAL A 78 6.11 -5.95 5.29
N SER A 79 6.89 -5.20 4.51
CA SER A 79 7.56 -5.80 3.35
C SER A 79 8.63 -6.79 3.79
N LEU A 80 9.00 -7.70 2.89
CA LEU A 80 9.98 -8.74 3.20
C LEU A 80 11.36 -8.14 3.52
N TYR A 81 11.71 -7.02 2.89
CA TYR A 81 13.01 -6.37 3.10
C TYR A 81 13.33 -6.03 4.57
N PRO A 82 12.52 -5.25 5.32
CA PRO A 82 12.75 -5.01 6.74
C PRO A 82 12.62 -6.30 7.57
N PHE A 83 11.75 -7.23 7.17
CA PHE A 83 11.59 -8.51 7.88
C PHE A 83 12.86 -9.36 7.84
N MET A 84 13.66 -9.26 6.77
CA MET A 84 14.94 -9.96 6.67
C MET A 84 15.92 -9.63 7.81
N ARG A 85 15.74 -8.50 8.51
CA ARG A 85 16.57 -8.09 9.67
C ARG A 85 16.47 -9.04 10.86
N ILE A 86 15.43 -9.88 10.93
CA ILE A 86 15.25 -10.84 12.02
C ILE A 86 16.33 -11.94 11.97
N TRP A 87 16.82 -12.28 10.78
CA TRP A 87 17.79 -13.37 10.65
C TRP A 87 19.25 -12.88 10.73
N PRO A 88 20.15 -13.71 11.30
CA PRO A 88 21.58 -13.43 11.27
C PRO A 88 22.06 -13.14 9.86
N ARG A 89 22.87 -12.09 9.70
CA ARG A 89 23.40 -11.63 8.40
C ARG A 89 22.33 -11.26 7.36
N ARG A 90 21.06 -11.11 7.77
CA ARG A 90 19.92 -10.82 6.88
C ARG A 90 19.67 -11.91 5.84
N VAL A 91 20.05 -13.15 6.15
CA VAL A 91 19.85 -14.29 5.25
C VAL A 91 18.71 -15.15 5.81
N MET A 92 17.64 -15.24 5.04
CA MET A 92 16.51 -16.09 5.39
C MET A 92 16.91 -17.58 5.30
N PRO A 93 16.45 -18.44 6.22
CA PRO A 93 16.61 -19.88 6.11
C PRO A 93 16.05 -20.41 4.79
N LEU A 94 16.69 -21.46 4.25
CA LEU A 94 16.31 -22.05 2.95
C LEU A 94 14.82 -22.41 2.87
N HIS A 95 14.26 -22.95 3.97
CA HIS A 95 12.83 -23.29 4.02
C HIS A 95 11.93 -22.06 3.84
N GLY A 96 12.24 -20.95 4.52
CA GLY A 96 11.52 -19.69 4.36
C GLY A 96 11.67 -19.14 2.95
N ALA A 97 12.88 -19.20 2.37
CA ALA A 97 13.11 -18.70 1.02
C ALA A 97 12.28 -19.48 -0.01
N LYS A 98 12.26 -20.81 0.10
CA LYS A 98 11.41 -21.68 -0.74
C LYS A 98 9.92 -21.34 -0.60
N PHE A 99 9.47 -21.08 0.62
CA PHE A 99 8.08 -20.70 0.89
C PHE A 99 7.72 -19.39 0.18
N VAL A 100 8.52 -18.34 0.36
CA VAL A 100 8.30 -17.03 -0.30
C VAL A 100 8.36 -17.15 -1.82
N ILE A 101 9.38 -17.83 -2.35
CA ILE A 101 9.56 -17.98 -3.81
C ILE A 101 8.38 -18.72 -4.43
N LYS A 102 7.86 -19.77 -3.78
CA LYS A 102 6.67 -20.49 -4.28
C LYS A 102 5.47 -19.56 -4.45
N GLN A 103 5.17 -18.74 -3.44
CA GLN A 103 4.06 -17.79 -3.51
C GLN A 103 4.27 -16.72 -4.58
N LEU A 104 5.49 -16.20 -4.68
CA LEU A 104 5.85 -15.23 -5.71
C LEU A 104 5.67 -15.81 -7.11
N LEU A 105 6.11 -17.04 -7.36
CA LEU A 105 5.93 -17.69 -8.66
C LEU A 105 4.45 -17.89 -9.01
N LEU A 106 3.63 -18.29 -8.04
CA LEU A 106 2.19 -18.39 -8.23
C LEU A 106 1.56 -17.01 -8.54
N ALA A 107 1.96 -15.96 -7.82
CA ALA A 107 1.50 -14.60 -8.08
C ALA A 107 1.86 -14.11 -9.49
N LEU A 108 3.09 -14.37 -9.93
CA LEU A 108 3.55 -13.99 -11.27
C LEU A 108 2.84 -14.78 -12.36
N ASP A 109 2.63 -16.09 -12.17
CA ASP A 109 1.84 -16.92 -13.08
C ASP A 109 0.41 -16.38 -13.25
N TYR A 110 -0.23 -15.99 -12.14
CA TYR A 110 -1.53 -15.33 -12.17
C TYR A 110 -1.50 -14.01 -12.94
N LEU A 111 -0.57 -13.10 -12.65
CA LEU A 111 -0.45 -11.82 -13.36
C LEU A 111 -0.22 -12.02 -14.85
N LEU A 112 0.66 -12.95 -15.22
CA LEU A 112 0.95 -13.28 -16.61
C LEU A 112 -0.26 -13.88 -17.32
N SER A 113 -1.05 -14.72 -16.65
CA SER A 113 -2.30 -15.26 -17.19
C SER A 113 -3.34 -14.17 -17.53
N LEU A 114 -3.24 -13.01 -16.87
CA LEU A 114 -4.05 -11.82 -17.13
C LEU A 114 -3.39 -10.83 -18.12
N GLY A 115 -2.18 -11.11 -18.58
CA GLY A 115 -1.41 -10.23 -19.48
C GLY A 115 -0.66 -9.09 -18.78
N TYR A 116 -0.49 -9.13 -17.45
CA TYR A 116 0.25 -8.13 -16.69
C TYR A 116 1.68 -8.58 -16.37
N VAL A 117 2.62 -7.63 -16.42
CA VAL A 117 4.00 -7.81 -15.96
C VAL A 117 4.26 -6.83 -14.82
N HIS A 118 4.70 -7.32 -13.65
CA HIS A 118 4.93 -6.47 -12.48
C HIS A 118 6.09 -5.45 -12.68
N ALA A 119 7.10 -5.82 -13.46
CA ALA A 119 8.28 -5.01 -13.81
C ALA A 119 9.23 -4.56 -12.67
N ASP A 120 8.80 -4.62 -11.40
CA ASP A 120 9.64 -4.21 -10.24
C ASP A 120 9.58 -5.24 -9.09
N VAL A 121 9.92 -6.51 -9.38
CA VAL A 121 9.93 -7.58 -8.37
C VAL A 121 11.15 -7.45 -7.48
N LYS A 122 10.94 -7.08 -6.21
CA LYS A 122 11.98 -6.94 -5.18
C LYS A 122 11.38 -7.12 -3.78
N THR A 123 12.23 -7.34 -2.79
CA THR A 123 11.83 -7.59 -1.39
C THR A 123 10.99 -6.48 -0.76
N ASP A 124 11.12 -5.24 -1.24
CA ASP A 124 10.33 -4.08 -0.78
C ASP A 124 8.88 -4.09 -1.26
N ASN A 125 8.61 -4.82 -2.35
CA ASN A 125 7.29 -4.96 -2.97
C ASN A 125 6.64 -6.33 -2.65
N LEU A 126 7.28 -7.17 -1.83
CA LEU A 126 6.68 -8.39 -1.30
C LEU A 126 6.15 -8.09 0.10
N LEU A 127 4.83 -7.98 0.25
CA LEU A 127 4.19 -7.70 1.54
C LEU A 127 3.89 -9.00 2.28
N LEU A 128 4.20 -9.03 3.58
CA LEU A 128 3.82 -10.11 4.47
C LEU A 128 2.40 -9.87 4.98
N HIS A 129 1.59 -10.92 4.89
CA HIS A 129 0.26 -10.97 5.47
C HIS A 129 0.27 -12.04 6.55
N PHE A 130 -0.13 -11.68 7.75
CA PHE A 130 -0.43 -12.61 8.83
C PHE A 130 -1.96 -12.63 9.01
N GLU A 131 -2.52 -13.71 9.54
CA GLU A 131 -3.92 -13.70 9.97
C GLU A 131 -4.05 -12.70 11.11
N GLU A 132 -4.51 -11.49 10.78
CA GLU A 132 -4.70 -10.39 11.72
C GLU A 132 -6.15 -10.42 12.22
N ASN A 133 -6.33 -10.48 13.54
CA ASN A 133 -7.61 -10.14 14.15
C ASN A 133 -7.61 -8.64 14.50
N ASP A 134 -8.77 -8.00 14.42
CA ASP A 134 -8.95 -6.58 14.76
C ASP A 134 -8.41 -6.27 16.17
N ASP A 135 -8.51 -7.22 17.11
CA ASP A 135 -7.96 -7.11 18.47
C ASP A 135 -6.43 -6.91 18.50
N ASP A 136 -5.70 -7.57 17.60
CA ASP A 136 -4.24 -7.46 17.50
C ASP A 136 -3.83 -6.08 16.96
N ILE A 137 -4.57 -5.60 15.94
CA ILE A 137 -4.39 -4.27 15.36
C ILE A 137 -4.66 -3.19 16.42
N GLU A 138 -5.76 -3.32 17.15
CA GLU A 138 -6.08 -2.39 18.24
C GLU A 138 -5.03 -2.41 19.36
N SER A 139 -4.57 -3.60 19.74
CA SER A 139 -3.52 -3.75 20.76
C SER A 139 -2.21 -3.11 20.32
N TYR A 140 -1.85 -3.26 19.04
CA TYR A 140 -0.70 -2.60 18.45
C TYR A 140 -0.84 -1.08 18.50
N LEU A 141 -1.99 -0.55 18.07
CA LEU A 141 -2.25 0.90 18.07
C LEU A 141 -2.27 1.49 19.49
N LYS A 142 -2.77 0.75 20.49
CA LYS A 142 -2.70 1.16 21.91
C LYS A 142 -1.26 1.25 22.40
N LYS A 143 -0.39 0.32 21.96
CA LYS A 143 1.01 0.28 22.35
C LYS A 143 1.86 1.31 21.61
N PHE A 144 1.51 1.61 20.37
CA PHE A 144 2.20 2.54 19.48
C PHE A 144 1.19 3.55 18.91
N PRO A 145 0.80 4.57 19.69
CA PRO A 145 -0.19 5.55 19.25
C PRO A 145 0.33 6.32 18.03
N SER A 146 -0.56 6.61 17.11
CA SER A 146 -0.26 7.31 15.86
C SER A 146 0.30 8.71 16.11
N GLU A 147 1.43 9.02 15.50
CA GLU A 147 1.98 10.38 15.48
C GLU A 147 1.47 11.16 14.28
N ASN A 148 1.11 12.42 14.47
CA ASN A 148 0.84 13.34 13.37
C ASN A 148 2.16 13.70 12.69
N HIS A 149 2.40 13.15 11.51
CA HIS A 149 3.54 13.60 10.71
C HIS A 149 3.22 14.94 10.05
N PRO A 150 4.09 15.96 10.15
CA PRO A 150 3.89 17.21 9.44
C PRO A 150 3.84 16.94 7.93
N PRO A 151 3.02 17.69 7.16
CA PRO A 151 3.00 17.58 5.71
C PRO A 151 4.41 17.78 5.16
N GLN A 152 4.98 16.74 4.55
CA GLN A 152 6.30 16.86 3.95
C GLN A 152 6.20 17.66 2.65
N HIS A 153 6.91 18.79 2.59
CA HIS A 153 6.96 19.63 1.41
C HIS A 153 7.91 19.01 0.39
N VAL A 154 7.39 18.25 -0.58
CA VAL A 154 8.24 17.51 -1.51
C VAL A 154 8.71 18.40 -2.67
N SER A 155 9.56 19.37 -2.36
CA SER A 155 10.20 20.24 -3.35
C SER A 155 11.28 19.54 -4.19
N GLU A 156 11.58 18.26 -3.91
CA GLU A 156 12.71 17.54 -4.52
C GLU A 156 12.31 16.43 -5.50
N ILE A 157 11.03 16.02 -5.58
CA ILE A 157 10.59 15.02 -6.58
C ILE A 157 10.72 15.54 -8.02
N PHE A 158 10.59 16.86 -8.24
CA PHE A 158 10.63 17.47 -9.57
C PHE A 158 12.02 17.98 -10.00
N LYS A 159 13.08 17.74 -9.22
CA LYS A 159 14.45 18.09 -9.61
C LYS A 159 15.13 16.99 -10.45
N GLY A 160 14.37 16.38 -11.36
CA GLY A 160 14.97 15.61 -12.46
C GLY A 160 15.68 16.56 -13.43
N PRO A 161 16.66 16.10 -14.22
CA PRO A 161 17.35 16.97 -15.17
C PRO A 161 16.31 17.57 -16.11
N HIS A 162 16.25 18.91 -16.17
CA HIS A 162 15.42 19.63 -17.11
C HIS A 162 15.76 19.15 -18.53
N HIS A 163 14.90 18.30 -19.09
CA HIS A 163 14.97 18.00 -20.51
C HIS A 163 14.39 19.21 -21.24
N PRO A 164 15.17 19.95 -22.04
CA PRO A 164 14.63 21.03 -22.84
C PRO A 164 13.78 20.36 -23.92
N HIS A 165 12.48 20.63 -23.91
CA HIS A 165 11.50 20.47 -25.00
C HIS A 165 10.14 20.03 -24.45
N VAL A 166 9.51 20.89 -23.62
CA VAL A 166 8.05 20.91 -23.54
C VAL A 166 7.63 22.28 -24.04
N ARG A 167 7.20 22.34 -25.31
CA ARG A 167 6.57 23.52 -25.88
C ARG A 167 5.24 23.73 -25.15
N THR A 168 5.11 24.88 -24.50
CA THR A 168 3.85 25.37 -23.95
C THR A 168 2.87 25.61 -25.10
N ALA A 169 1.74 24.89 -25.10
CA ALA A 169 0.62 25.22 -25.95
C ALA A 169 0.02 26.54 -25.44
N THR A 170 0.15 27.59 -26.23
CA THR A 170 -0.49 28.89 -26.01
C THR A 170 -1.92 28.76 -26.52
N THR A 171 -2.90 28.82 -25.64
CA THR A 171 -4.31 28.96 -26.03
C THR A 171 -4.56 30.41 -26.41
N THR A 172 -5.08 30.62 -27.62
CA THR A 172 -5.69 31.89 -28.07
C THR A 172 -7.19 31.80 -27.92
#